data_AF-A0A1V9RBV4-F1
#
_entry.id   AF-A0A1V9RBV4-F1
#
_cell.length_a   1.000
_cell.length_b   1.000
_cell.length_c   1.000
_cell.angle_alpha   90.00
_cell.angle_beta   90.00
_cell.angle_gamma   90.00
#
_symmetry.space_group_name_H-M   'P 1'
#
loop_
_entity.id
_entity.type
_entity.pdbx_description
1 polymer ?
#
loop_
_entity_poly.entity_id
_entity_poly.type
_entity_poly.pdbx_seq_one_letter_code
_entity_poly.pdbx_strand_id
1 'polypeptide(L)'
;MLISNKPNAVAVKFVKYKKKNRKLKQWIYPKMYIFKVNPKQIERVKVNDILFVRYYKNGNRIPVKVVEILTLPPREARKHKPILADK
;
A
#
# COMPACT_ATOMS: atom_id res chain seq x y z
N MET A 1 12.39 3.18 25.22
CA MET A 1 11.84 3.42 23.87
C MET A 1 10.37 3.04 23.87
N LEU A 2 9.46 4.00 23.74
CA LEU A 2 8.03 3.69 23.59
C LEU A 2 7.82 3.08 22.21
N ILE A 3 7.81 1.74 22.14
CA ILE A 3 7.33 1.02 20.97
C ILE A 3 5.83 1.32 20.92
N SER A 4 5.44 2.28 20.08
CA SER A 4 4.03 2.50 19.78
C SER A 4 3.52 1.20 19.16
N ASN A 5 2.67 0.46 19.88
CA ASN A 5 2.01 -0.76 19.40
C ASN A 5 1.01 -0.48 18.26
N LYS A 6 0.79 0.80 17.91
CA LYS A 6 -0.05 1.17 16.79
C LYS A 6 0.61 0.76 15.47
N PRO A 7 -0.13 0.10 14.57
CA PRO A 7 0.30 -0.13 13.21
C PRO A 7 0.84 1.14 12.57
N ASN A 8 1.96 1.01 11.87
CA ASN A 8 2.64 2.14 11.23
C ASN A 8 3.16 1.82 9.81
N ALA A 9 2.89 0.62 9.32
CA ALA A 9 3.25 0.18 8.00
C ALA A 9 2.19 -0.76 7.40
N VAL A 10 2.21 -0.87 6.08
CA VAL A 10 1.40 -1.83 5.33
C VAL A 10 2.29 -2.58 4.35
N ALA A 11 2.11 -3.89 4.28
CA ALA A 11 2.68 -4.71 3.23
C ALA A 11 1.70 -4.78 2.07
N VAL A 12 2.18 -4.47 0.87
CA VAL A 12 1.34 -4.41 -0.32
C VAL A 12 1.99 -5.10 -1.50
N LYS A 13 1.16 -5.50 -2.45
CA LYS A 13 1.59 -5.98 -3.78
C LYS A 13 1.03 -5.06 -4.85
N PHE A 14 1.85 -4.72 -5.83
CA PHE A 14 1.38 -3.90 -6.95
C PHE A 14 0.32 -4.63 -7.75
N VAL A 15 -0.64 -3.87 -8.25
CA VAL A 15 -1.71 -4.38 -9.09
C VAL A 15 -1.54 -3.80 -10.50
N LYS A 16 -1.76 -4.63 -11.52
CA LYS A 16 -1.89 -4.21 -12.91
C LYS A 16 -3.24 -4.63 -13.42
N TYR A 17 -3.98 -3.67 -13.96
CA TYR A 17 -5.21 -3.96 -14.69
C TYR A 17 -4.87 -4.13 -16.17
N LYS A 18 -5.37 -5.21 -16.77
CA LYS A 18 -5.27 -5.45 -18.22
C LYS A 18 -6.64 -5.84 -18.75
N LYS A 19 -7.10 -5.14 -19.78
CA LYS A 19 -8.32 -5.53 -20.52
C LYS A 19 -7.99 -6.75 -21.37
N LYS A 20 -8.70 -7.87 -21.16
CA LYS A 20 -8.61 -9.08 -21.98
C LYS A 20 -10.03 -9.56 -22.31
N ASN A 21 -10.34 -9.70 -23.59
CA ASN A 21 -11.65 -10.15 -24.08
C ASN A 21 -12.81 -9.35 -23.47
N ARG A 22 -12.74 -8.00 -23.53
CA ARG A 22 -13.72 -7.05 -22.95
C ARG A 22 -13.89 -7.11 -21.42
N LYS A 23 -13.26 -8.05 -20.71
CA LYS A 23 -13.24 -8.12 -19.24
C LYS A 23 -11.96 -7.48 -18.68
N LEU A 24 -12.08 -6.75 -17.57
CA LEU A 24 -10.92 -6.24 -16.84
C LEU A 24 -10.33 -7.37 -16.01
N LYS A 25 -9.09 -7.80 -16.30
CA LYS A 25 -8.36 -8.76 -15.48
C LYS A 25 -7.38 -8.03 -14.57
N GLN A 26 -7.43 -8.37 -13.29
CA GLN A 26 -6.49 -7.90 -12.29
C GLN A 26 -5.30 -8.87 -12.18
N TRP A 27 -4.09 -8.35 -12.27
CA TRP A 27 -2.84 -9.09 -12.07
C TRP A 27 -2.14 -8.52 -10.84
N ILE A 28 -1.73 -9.38 -9.92
CA ILE A 28 -0.99 -8.99 -8.72
C ILE A 28 0.47 -9.35 -8.97
N TYR A 29 1.37 -8.37 -8.83
CA TYR A 29 2.81 -8.64 -8.93
C TYR A 29 3.26 -9.50 -7.74
N PRO A 30 4.17 -10.47 -7.95
CA PRO A 30 4.59 -11.39 -6.91
C PRO A 30 5.37 -10.70 -5.78
N LYS A 31 6.12 -9.65 -6.12
CA LYS A 31 6.98 -8.91 -5.18
C LYS A 31 6.15 -8.05 -4.23
N MET A 32 6.36 -8.29 -2.94
CA MET A 32 5.78 -7.51 -1.85
C MET A 32 6.64 -6.31 -1.50
N TYR A 33 6.00 -5.22 -1.09
CA TYR A 33 6.64 -3.99 -0.67
C TYR A 33 6.03 -3.52 0.64
N ILE A 34 6.87 -3.00 1.53
CA ILE A 34 6.44 -2.47 2.81
C ILE A 34 6.48 -0.94 2.73
N PHE A 35 5.37 -0.30 3.03
CA PHE A 35 5.24 1.15 3.04
C PHE A 35 4.96 1.65 4.45
N LYS A 36 5.70 2.67 4.89
CA LYS A 36 5.38 3.42 6.10
C LYS A 36 4.15 4.28 5.86
N VAL A 37 3.20 4.25 6.78
CA VAL A 37 1.94 4.99 6.68
C VAL A 37 1.65 5.73 7.98
N ASN A 38 0.97 6.87 7.90
CA ASN A 38 0.55 7.60 9.09
C ASN A 38 -0.50 6.78 9.86
N PRO A 39 -0.41 6.63 11.21
CA PRO A 39 -1.40 5.88 11.99
C PRO A 39 -2.87 6.23 11.68
N LYS A 40 -3.19 7.52 11.49
CA LYS A 40 -4.56 7.97 11.13
C LYS A 40 -5.06 7.41 9.79
N GLN A 41 -4.16 7.11 8.87
CA GLN A 41 -4.51 6.53 7.57
C GLN A 41 -4.69 5.00 7.70
N ILE A 42 -3.87 4.34 8.52
CA ILE A 42 -3.96 2.87 8.72
C ILE A 42 -5.28 2.47 9.38
N GLU A 43 -5.81 3.29 10.29
CA GLU A 43 -7.14 3.05 10.91
C GLU A 43 -8.26 2.87 9.88
N ARG A 44 -8.09 3.38 8.65
CA ARG A 44 -9.07 3.28 7.56
C ARG A 44 -8.74 2.20 6.54
N VAL A 45 -7.62 1.50 6.69
CA VAL A 45 -7.12 0.50 5.74
C VAL A 45 -7.43 -0.90 6.24
N LYS A 46 -7.97 -1.75 5.36
CA LYS A 46 -8.20 -3.17 5.62
C LYS A 46 -7.31 -4.04 4.73
N VAL A 47 -7.06 -5.26 5.21
CA VAL A 47 -6.42 -6.29 4.39
C VAL A 47 -7.31 -6.59 3.18
N ASN A 48 -6.68 -6.78 2.02
CA ASN A 48 -7.28 -6.90 0.69
C ASN A 48 -7.79 -5.60 0.03
N ASP A 49 -7.74 -4.46 0.71
CA ASP A 49 -8.09 -3.18 0.08
C ASP A 49 -7.15 -2.86 -1.08
N ILE A 50 -7.70 -2.18 -2.09
CA ILE A 50 -6.93 -1.60 -3.18
C ILE A 50 -6.74 -0.12 -2.88
N LEU A 51 -5.48 0.26 -2.66
CA LEU A 51 -5.07 1.64 -2.41
C LEU A 51 -4.25 2.16 -3.59
N PHE A 52 -4.02 3.46 -3.64
CA PHE A 52 -3.20 4.08 -4.67
C PHE A 52 -1.96 4.72 -4.08
N VAL A 53 -0.79 4.34 -4.58
CA VAL A 53 0.47 4.98 -4.20
C VAL A 53 0.84 5.99 -5.28
N ARG A 54 1.17 7.22 -4.86
CA ARG A 54 1.64 8.24 -5.80
C ARG A 54 3.11 7.97 -6.17
N TYR A 55 3.36 7.69 -7.44
CA TYR A 55 4.70 7.52 -7.98
C TYR A 55 5.45 8.86 -7.96
N TYR A 56 6.63 8.87 -7.36
CA TYR A 56 7.32 10.13 -7.04
C TYR A 56 7.81 10.90 -8.26
N LYS A 57 8.18 10.22 -9.35
CA LYS A 57 8.71 10.84 -10.57
C LYS A 57 7.65 11.52 -11.42
N ASN A 58 6.49 10.89 -11.59
CA ASN A 58 5.50 11.31 -12.60
C ASN A 58 4.15 11.70 -11.99
N GLY A 59 3.99 11.58 -10.67
CA GLY A 59 2.72 11.83 -9.99
C GLY A 59 1.62 10.79 -10.25
N ASN A 60 1.88 9.81 -11.12
CA ASN A 60 0.94 8.72 -11.44
C ASN A 60 0.49 7.96 -10.19
N ARG A 61 -0.79 7.61 -10.14
CA ARG A 61 -1.36 6.76 -9.09
C ARG A 61 -1.23 5.31 -9.51
N ILE A 62 -0.49 4.53 -8.72
CA ILE A 62 -0.28 3.11 -8.99
C ILE A 62 -1.12 2.31 -7.99
N PRO A 63 -2.02 1.43 -8.46
CA PRO A 63 -2.83 0.62 -7.56
C PRO A 63 -1.97 -0.44 -6.88
N VAL A 64 -2.21 -0.61 -5.59
CA VAL A 64 -1.57 -1.63 -4.74
C VAL A 64 -2.64 -2.32 -3.91
N LYS A 65 -2.51 -3.63 -3.74
CA LYS A 65 -3.37 -4.42 -2.86
C LYS A 65 -2.69 -4.59 -1.52
N VAL A 66 -3.39 -4.26 -0.43
CA VAL A 66 -2.92 -4.50 0.93
C VAL A 66 -2.97 -5.99 1.23
N VAL A 67 -1.83 -6.52 1.65
CA VAL A 67 -1.68 -7.93 2.03
C VAL A 67 -1.70 -8.05 3.55
N GLU A 68 -0.97 -7.17 4.24
CA GLU A 68 -0.85 -7.19 5.71
C GLU A 68 -0.71 -5.78 6.27
N ILE A 69 -1.12 -5.60 7.52
CA ILE A 69 -0.95 -4.38 8.30
C ILE A 69 0.10 -4.69 9.37
N LEU A 70 1.15 -3.87 9.46
CA LEU A 70 2.34 -4.15 10.25
C LEU A 70 2.63 -3.04 11.26
N THR A 71 3.23 -3.44 12.38
CA THR A 71 3.84 -2.56 13.37
C THR A 71 5.35 -2.76 13.30
N LEU A 72 6.06 -1.85 12.65
CA LEU A 72 7.50 -1.95 12.41
C LEU A 72 8.30 -0.93 13.23
N PRO A 73 9.55 -1.24 13.61
CA PRO A 73 10.44 -0.24 14.17
C PRO A 73 10.77 0.85 13.12
N PRO A 74 11.11 2.08 13.53
CA PRO A 74 11.26 3.23 12.63
C PRO A 74 12.27 3.07 11.48
N ARG A 75 13.19 2.10 11.57
CA ARG A 75 14.28 1.85 10.61
C ARG A 75 13.93 0.85 9.50
N GLU A 76 12.92 0.00 9.68
CA GLU A 76 12.68 -1.15 8.78
C GLU A 76 11.68 -0.88 7.64
N ALA A 77 10.99 0.25 7.67
CA ALA A 77 10.00 0.60 6.64
C ALA A 77 10.58 1.56 5.59
N ARG A 78 10.30 1.31 4.30
CA ARG A 78 10.61 2.30 3.25
C ARG A 78 9.76 3.56 3.44
N LYS A 79 10.40 4.73 3.41
CA LYS A 79 9.72 6.02 3.29
C LYS A 79 9.16 6.16 1.87
N HIS A 80 7.85 6.05 1.69
CA HIS A 80 7.18 6.39 0.44
C HIS A 80 6.24 7.59 0.62
N LYS A 81 5.91 8.26 -0.49
CA LYS A 81 4.89 9.32 -0.57
C LYS A 81 3.52 8.79 -0.08
N PRO A 82 2.59 9.68 0.33
CA PRO A 82 1.33 9.27 0.94
C PRO A 82 0.59 8.23 0.12
N ILE A 83 0.17 7.17 0.80
CA ILE A 83 -0.84 6.26 0.27
C ILE A 83 -2.15 7.03 0.24
N LEU A 84 -2.73 7.12 -0.95
CA LEU A 84 -4.04 7.70 -1.17
C LEU A 84 -5.05 6.55 -0.99
N ALA A 85 -5.79 6.59 0.10
CA ALA A 85 -7.06 5.88 0.15
C ALA A 85 -8.00 6.62 -0.80
N ASP A 86 -8.59 5.92 -1.77
CA ASP A 86 -9.72 6.50 -2.49
C ASP A 86 -10.85 6.71 -1.46
N LYS A 87 -11.45 7.90 -1.50
CA LYS A 87 -12.57 8.28 -0.65
C LYS A 87 -13.83 7.54 -1.07
#